data_AF-A0A7S4QJR7-F1
#
_entry.id   AF-A0A7S4QJR7-F1
#
_cell.length_a   1.000
_cell.length_b   1.000
_cell.length_c   1.000
_cell.angle_alpha   90.00
_cell.angle_beta   90.00
_cell.angle_gamma   90.00
#
_symmetry.space_group_name_H-M   'P 1'
#
loop_
_entity.id
_entity.type
_entity.pdbx_description
1 polymer ?
#
loop_
_entity_poly.entity_id
_entity_poly.type
_entity_poly.pdbx_seq_one_letter_code
_entity_poly.pdbx_strand_id
1 'polypeptide(L)'
;ADKAYEEAGCKVAERGEVMQRAQVLFAIQPPAQDFHLMRGKVLISWVGRLQDKGKELVEGATAAGVTLVDVTAVPRITIAQKLDVLSSQAKVAGHRAVVEATHAFGRFHTAEIT
;
A
#
# COMPACT_ATOMS: atom_id res chain seq x y z
N ALA A 1 -6.78 -10.37 15.95
CA ALA A 1 -5.75 -10.97 15.08
C ALA A 1 -6.38 -12.18 14.41
N ASP A 2 -6.17 -12.36 13.10
CA ASP A 2 -6.69 -13.37 12.16
C ASP A 2 -8.20 -13.66 12.16
N LYS A 3 -8.80 -13.90 13.32
CA LYS A 3 -10.23 -14.15 13.53
C LYS A 3 -11.15 -13.12 12.83
N ALA A 4 -10.79 -11.84 12.83
CA ALA A 4 -11.59 -10.81 12.16
C ALA A 4 -11.65 -11.00 10.62
N TYR A 5 -10.60 -11.57 10.02
CA TYR A 5 -10.59 -11.93 8.59
C TYR A 5 -11.40 -13.21 8.35
N GLU A 6 -11.31 -14.19 9.23
CA GLU A 6 -12.09 -15.43 9.15
C GLU A 6 -13.59 -15.16 9.28
N GLU A 7 -13.99 -14.29 10.22
CA GLU A 7 -15.38 -13.83 10.40
C GLU A 7 -15.92 -13.10 9.15
N ALA A 8 -15.03 -12.42 8.40
CA ALA A 8 -15.35 -11.81 7.11
C ALA A 8 -15.36 -12.81 5.94
N GLY A 9 -15.12 -14.09 6.19
CA GLY A 9 -15.12 -15.17 5.19
C GLY A 9 -13.80 -15.39 4.47
N CYS A 10 -12.71 -14.77 4.92
CA CYS A 10 -11.37 -15.02 4.38
C CYS A 10 -10.82 -16.37 4.85
N LYS A 11 -9.94 -16.98 4.04
CA LYS A 11 -9.11 -18.11 4.45
C LYS A 11 -7.73 -17.59 4.82
N VAL A 12 -7.32 -17.78 6.06
CA VAL A 12 -5.97 -17.46 6.52
C VAL A 12 -5.03 -18.57 6.05
N ALA A 13 -3.91 -18.19 5.44
CA ALA A 13 -2.92 -19.11 4.91
C ALA A 13 -1.53 -18.48 4.98
N GLU A 14 -0.51 -19.33 4.93
CA GLU A 14 0.88 -18.88 4.92
C GLU A 14 1.19 -18.04 3.68
N ARG A 15 2.13 -17.09 3.83
CA ARG A 15 2.47 -16.11 2.78
C ARG A 15 2.77 -16.75 1.43
N GLY A 16 3.61 -17.79 1.41
CA GLY A 16 3.96 -18.49 0.17
C GLY A 16 2.77 -19.18 -0.49
N GLU A 17 1.86 -19.73 0.32
CA GLU A 17 0.63 -20.36 -0.17
C GLU A 17 -0.31 -19.32 -0.80
N VAL A 18 -0.49 -18.16 -0.14
CA VAL A 18 -1.27 -17.04 -0.71
C VAL A 18 -0.68 -16.62 -2.05
N MET A 19 0.64 -16.47 -2.13
CA MET A 19 1.32 -16.07 -3.35
C MET A 19 1.19 -17.09 -4.47
N GLN A 20 1.12 -18.39 -4.17
CA GLN A 20 0.96 -19.45 -5.16
C GLN A 20 -0.51 -19.67 -5.58
N ARG A 21 -1.48 -19.46 -4.69
CA ARG A 21 -2.90 -19.75 -4.97
C ARG A 21 -3.67 -18.56 -5.53
N ALA A 22 -3.36 -17.34 -5.11
CA ALA A 22 -4.06 -16.14 -5.57
C ALA A 22 -3.76 -15.82 -7.04
N GLN A 23 -4.68 -15.19 -7.75
CA GLN A 23 -4.53 -14.70 -9.13
C GLN A 23 -4.27 -13.18 -9.14
N VAL A 24 -4.84 -12.49 -8.16
CA VAL A 24 -4.65 -11.07 -7.90
C VAL A 24 -4.13 -10.93 -6.46
N LEU A 25 -3.01 -10.23 -6.31
CA LEU A 25 -2.40 -9.95 -5.02
C LEU A 25 -2.48 -8.46 -4.72
N PHE A 26 -2.72 -8.14 -3.46
CA PHE A 26 -2.65 -6.78 -2.93
C PHE A 26 -1.53 -6.72 -1.90
N ALA A 27 -0.65 -5.74 -2.05
CA ALA A 27 0.41 -5.49 -1.08
C ALA A 27 0.67 -3.97 -0.99
N ILE A 28 1.09 -3.49 0.17
CA ILE A 28 1.52 -2.09 0.30
C ILE A 28 2.81 -1.91 -0.51
N GLN A 29 3.88 -2.61 -0.12
CA GLN A 29 5.12 -2.66 -0.88
C GLN A 29 5.21 -3.96 -1.70
N PRO A 30 5.75 -3.93 -2.93
CA PRO A 30 5.90 -5.12 -3.73
C PRO A 30 6.90 -6.11 -3.10
N PRO A 31 6.58 -7.40 -2.98
CA PRO A 31 7.51 -8.41 -2.47
C PRO A 31 8.46 -8.87 -3.57
N ALA A 32 9.44 -8.02 -3.93
CA ALA A 32 10.32 -8.21 -5.09
C ALA A 32 11.03 -9.57 -5.13
N GLN A 33 11.50 -10.05 -3.98
CA GLN A 33 12.15 -11.35 -3.82
C GLN A 33 11.24 -12.55 -4.19
N ASP A 34 9.93 -12.37 -4.10
CA ASP A 34 8.93 -13.44 -4.27
C ASP A 34 8.28 -13.39 -5.67
N PHE A 35 8.75 -12.53 -6.58
CA PHE A 35 8.16 -12.38 -7.92
C PHE A 35 8.10 -13.69 -8.71
N HIS A 36 9.06 -14.59 -8.50
CA HIS A 36 9.10 -15.91 -9.12
C HIS A 36 7.88 -16.79 -8.76
N LEU A 37 7.25 -16.57 -7.59
CA LEU A 37 6.04 -17.29 -7.16
C LEU A 37 4.76 -16.72 -7.79
N MET A 38 4.86 -15.57 -8.46
CA MET A 38 3.72 -14.79 -8.95
C MET A 38 3.60 -14.75 -10.47
N ARG A 39 4.31 -15.63 -11.19
CA ARG A 39 4.27 -15.68 -12.66
C ARG A 39 2.85 -15.82 -13.18
N GLY A 40 2.49 -14.96 -14.14
CA GLY A 40 1.16 -14.92 -14.77
C GLY A 40 0.07 -14.26 -13.92
N LYS A 41 0.43 -13.58 -12.83
CA LYS A 41 -0.52 -12.98 -11.88
C LYS A 41 -0.47 -11.46 -11.89
N VAL A 42 -1.47 -10.86 -11.26
CA VAL A 42 -1.55 -9.40 -11.10
C VAL A 42 -1.19 -9.02 -9.67
N LEU A 43 -0.26 -8.08 -9.50
CA LEU A 43 0.10 -7.49 -8.22
C LEU A 43 -0.29 -6.00 -8.22
N ILE A 44 -1.20 -5.63 -7.33
CA ILE A 44 -1.63 -4.25 -7.08
C ILE A 44 -0.89 -3.72 -5.85
N SER A 45 -0.01 -2.74 -6.05
CA SER A 45 0.87 -2.26 -4.98
C SER A 45 1.45 -0.87 -5.24
N TRP A 46 2.12 -0.30 -4.24
CA TRP A 46 2.88 0.94 -4.38
C TRP A 46 4.21 0.66 -5.08
N VAL A 47 4.23 0.80 -6.41
CA VAL A 47 5.45 0.55 -7.20
C VAL A 47 6.31 1.80 -7.29
N GLY A 48 5.68 2.96 -7.47
CA GLY A 48 6.41 4.22 -7.67
C GLY A 48 7.25 4.18 -8.93
N ARG A 49 6.68 3.72 -10.06
CA ARG A 49 7.40 3.30 -11.29
C ARG A 49 8.33 4.36 -11.91
N LEU A 50 8.15 5.63 -11.57
CA LEU A 50 8.98 6.73 -12.08
C LEU A 50 10.27 6.94 -11.25
N GLN A 51 10.36 6.35 -10.05
CA GLN A 51 11.52 6.39 -9.18
C GLN A 51 12.49 5.26 -9.53
N ASP A 52 13.78 5.40 -9.22
CA ASP A 52 14.79 4.41 -9.61
C ASP A 52 14.53 3.02 -9.03
N LYS A 53 14.18 2.94 -7.74
CA LYS A 53 13.72 1.68 -7.11
C LYS A 53 12.47 1.11 -7.78
N GLY A 54 11.58 1.97 -8.26
CA GLY A 54 10.37 1.56 -8.99
C GLY A 54 10.70 0.95 -10.35
N LYS A 55 11.72 1.45 -11.05
CA LYS A 55 12.19 0.89 -12.33
C LYS A 55 12.75 -0.51 -12.12
N GLU A 56 13.58 -0.71 -11.09
CA GLU A 56 14.10 -2.04 -10.72
C GLU A 56 12.97 -3.05 -10.44
N LEU A 57 11.92 -2.60 -9.75
CA LEU A 57 10.72 -3.42 -9.48
C LEU A 57 9.97 -3.79 -10.76
N VAL A 58 9.83 -2.85 -11.70
CA VAL A 58 9.18 -3.10 -13.00
C VAL A 58 9.98 -4.09 -13.83
N GLU A 59 11.31 -3.95 -13.87
CA GLU A 59 12.21 -4.88 -14.57
C GLU A 59 12.13 -6.28 -13.98
N GLY A 60 12.24 -6.40 -12.65
CA GLY A 60 12.14 -7.69 -11.96
C GLY A 60 10.78 -8.37 -12.16
N ALA A 61 9.68 -7.61 -12.08
CA ALA A 61 8.34 -8.14 -12.30
C ALA A 61 8.15 -8.60 -13.74
N THR A 62 8.65 -7.83 -14.71
CA THR A 62 8.60 -8.17 -16.14
C THR A 62 9.37 -9.45 -16.43
N ALA A 63 10.60 -9.58 -15.88
CA ALA A 63 11.41 -10.79 -16.02
C ALA A 63 10.72 -12.04 -15.43
N ALA A 64 9.99 -11.87 -14.33
CA ALA A 64 9.22 -12.94 -13.69
C ALA A 64 7.83 -13.19 -14.32
N GLY A 65 7.40 -12.38 -15.29
CA GLY A 65 6.09 -12.47 -15.93
C GLY A 65 4.93 -12.08 -15.01
N VAL A 66 5.14 -11.11 -14.11
CA VAL A 66 4.14 -10.56 -13.19
C VAL A 66 3.59 -9.26 -13.75
N THR A 67 2.27 -9.11 -13.77
CA THR A 67 1.61 -7.84 -14.15
C THR A 67 1.51 -6.93 -12.93
N LEU A 68 2.11 -5.74 -13.01
CA LEU A 68 2.02 -4.74 -11.95
C LEU A 68 0.91 -3.72 -12.21
N VAL A 69 0.15 -3.38 -11.16
CA VAL A 69 -0.73 -2.21 -11.12
C VAL A 69 -0.19 -1.26 -10.05
N ASP A 70 0.42 -0.17 -10.51
CA ASP A 70 1.01 0.85 -9.65
C ASP A 70 -0.06 1.80 -9.10
N VAL A 71 -0.38 1.70 -7.81
CA VAL A 71 -1.40 2.56 -7.18
C VAL A 71 -0.97 4.03 -7.08
N THR A 72 0.32 4.34 -7.27
CA THR A 72 0.81 5.72 -7.35
C THR A 72 0.54 6.35 -8.71
N ALA A 73 0.17 5.53 -9.71
CA ALA A 73 -0.12 5.93 -11.08
C ALA A 73 -1.55 6.39 -11.32
N VAL A 74 -2.42 6.30 -10.30
CA VAL A 74 -3.85 6.55 -10.46
C VAL A 74 -4.06 7.98 -10.97
N PRO A 75 -4.76 8.18 -12.10
CA PRO A 75 -4.98 9.51 -12.65
C PRO A 75 -5.87 10.33 -11.72
N ARG A 76 -5.55 11.61 -11.56
CA ARG A 76 -6.30 12.55 -10.71
C ARG A 76 -7.54 13.08 -11.44
N ILE A 77 -8.51 12.20 -11.66
CA ILE A 77 -9.80 12.49 -12.31
C ILE A 77 -10.95 12.05 -11.40
N THR A 78 -12.11 12.69 -11.53
CA THR A 78 -13.27 12.51 -10.62
C THR A 78 -13.66 11.04 -10.42
N ILE A 79 -13.70 10.25 -11.49
CA ILE A 79 -14.10 8.83 -11.44
C ILE A 79 -13.09 7.93 -10.69
N ALA A 80 -11.84 8.37 -10.58
CA ALA A 80 -10.74 7.60 -9.99
C ALA A 80 -10.38 8.08 -8.57
N GLN A 81 -11.02 9.12 -8.04
CA GLN A 81 -10.71 9.68 -6.73
C GLN A 81 -10.75 8.65 -5.59
N LYS A 82 -11.67 7.69 -5.65
CA LYS A 82 -11.80 6.62 -4.65
C LYS A 82 -10.59 5.66 -4.61
N LEU A 83 -9.77 5.67 -5.65
CA LEU A 83 -8.59 4.82 -5.80
C LEU A 83 -7.28 5.57 -5.50
N ASP A 84 -7.32 6.89 -5.26
CA ASP A 84 -6.13 7.71 -5.03
C ASP A 84 -5.54 7.46 -3.63
N VAL A 85 -4.59 6.53 -3.57
CA VAL A 85 -3.87 6.15 -2.34
C VAL A 85 -3.02 7.31 -1.81
N LEU A 86 -2.48 8.18 -2.67
CA LEU A 86 -1.64 9.30 -2.25
C LEU A 86 -2.46 10.29 -1.41
N SER A 87 -3.68 10.60 -1.85
CA SER A 87 -4.58 11.50 -1.11
C SER A 87 -4.98 10.92 0.26
N SER A 88 -5.26 9.62 0.31
CA SER A 88 -5.62 8.92 1.55
C SER A 88 -4.47 8.93 2.57
N GLN A 89 -3.27 8.57 2.14
CA GLN A 89 -2.09 8.57 3.01
C GLN A 89 -1.69 9.99 3.43
N ALA A 90 -1.78 10.98 2.54
CA ALA A 90 -1.49 12.37 2.87
C ALA A 90 -2.45 12.92 3.95
N LYS A 91 -3.74 12.56 3.89
CA LYS A 91 -4.72 12.93 4.91
C LYS A 91 -4.36 12.39 6.29
N VAL A 92 -4.02 11.10 6.37
CA VAL A 92 -3.61 10.46 7.64
C VAL A 92 -2.30 11.07 8.15
N ALA A 93 -1.33 11.29 7.26
CA ALA A 93 -0.05 11.89 7.60
C ALA A 93 -0.21 13.31 8.15
N GLY A 94 -1.07 14.15 7.54
CA GLY A 94 -1.35 15.50 8.03
C GLY A 94 -1.96 15.50 9.44
N HIS A 95 -2.92 14.60 9.70
CA HIS A 95 -3.46 14.44 11.05
C HIS A 95 -2.39 13.98 12.05
N ARG A 96 -1.57 12.98 11.68
CA ARG A 96 -0.48 12.52 12.54
C ARG A 96 0.53 13.63 12.83
N ALA A 97 0.85 14.47 11.85
CA ALA A 97 1.77 15.59 12.03
C ALA A 97 1.29 16.58 13.11
N VAL A 98 -0.01 16.87 13.19
CA VAL A 98 -0.58 17.72 14.25
C VAL A 98 -0.45 17.05 15.62
N VAL A 99 -0.73 15.75 15.71
CA VAL A 99 -0.57 14.99 16.95
C VAL A 99 0.89 15.01 17.43
N GLU A 100 1.84 14.79 16.53
CA GLU A 100 3.27 14.86 16.83
C GLU A 100 3.69 16.27 17.25
N ALA A 101 3.19 17.30 16.55
CA ALA A 101 3.46 18.68 16.90
C ALA A 101 2.97 19.00 18.32
N THR A 102 1.75 18.61 18.68
CA THR A 102 1.21 18.81 20.04
C THR A 102 1.99 18.02 21.09
N HIS A 103 2.43 16.80 20.78
CA HIS A 103 3.27 16.01 21.68
C HIS A 103 4.64 16.65 21.92
N ALA A 104 5.26 17.22 20.88
CA ALA A 104 6.53 17.91 20.98
C ALA A 104 6.41 19.35 21.53
N PHE A 105 5.25 19.98 21.40
CA PHE A 105 5.01 21.36 21.80
C PHE A 105 4.76 21.45 23.31
N GLY A 106 5.73 21.97 24.05
CA GLY A 106 5.70 22.06 25.53
C GLY A 106 4.73 23.10 26.12
N ARG A 107 3.66 23.47 25.41
CA ARG A 107 2.64 24.42 25.86
C ARG A 107 1.24 23.93 25.46
N PHE A 108 0.22 24.43 26.14
CA PHE A 108 -1.16 24.19 25.72
C PHE A 108 -1.41 24.72 24.32
N HIS A 109 -2.12 23.92 23.52
CA HIS A 109 -2.49 24.30 22.16
C HIS A 109 -3.63 25.32 22.16
N THR A 110 -4.58 25.16 23.08
CA THR A 110 -5.66 26.12 23.34
C THR A 110 -5.30 26.96 24.56
N ALA A 111 -5.46 28.28 24.45
CA ALA A 111 -5.35 29.15 25.60
C ALA A 111 -6.52 28.88 26.55
N GLU A 112 -6.22 28.47 27.78
CA GLU A 112 -7.21 28.40 28.86
C GLU A 112 -7.08 29.65 29.72
N ILE A 113 -8.22 30.23 30.10
CA ILE A 113 -8.31 31.29 31.12
C ILE A 113 -8.88 30.61 32.36
N THR A 114 -8.09 30.51 33.43
CA THR A 114 -8.51 30.05 34.76
C THR A 114 -8.65 31.25 35.69
#